data_AF-A0A410HG85-F1
#
_entry.id   AF-A0A410HG85-F1
#
_cell.length_a   1.000
_cell.length_b   1.000
_cell.length_c   1.000
_cell.angle_alpha   90.00
_cell.angle_beta   90.00
_cell.angle_gamma   90.00
#
_symmetry.space_group_name_H-M   'P 1'
#
loop_
_entity.id
_entity.type
_entity.pdbx_description
1 polymer ?
#
loop_
_entity_poly.entity_id
_entity_poly.type
_entity_poly.pdbx_seq_one_letter_code
_entity_poly.pdbx_strand_id
1 'polypeptide(L)'
;ESGPDPEVARQRFGAISDQLQATNKVLKKHGRSGKESVAALQALADLFMPIKLVPKQFDVLVERVRGALDRLRQQERAIMQLCVRDARMPRADFLRLFPSNETDQTWSGDLAKRSTKWAAALGEKDAAIVA
;
A
#
# COMPACT_ATOMS: atom_id res chain seq x y z
N GLU A 1 -39.59 -9.25 -6.04
CA GLU A 1 -38.86 -10.14 -5.12
C GLU A 1 -37.90 -11.00 -5.91
N SER A 2 -36.59 -10.85 -5.72
CA SER A 2 -35.59 -11.92 -5.94
C SER A 2 -34.24 -11.41 -5.45
N GLY A 3 -34.11 -11.24 -4.14
CA GLY A 3 -32.78 -11.19 -3.52
C GLY A 3 -32.15 -12.58 -3.57
N PRO A 4 -30.82 -12.71 -3.41
CA PRO A 4 -30.19 -14.01 -3.22
C PRO A 4 -30.85 -14.73 -2.03
N ASP A 5 -31.00 -16.04 -2.15
CA ASP A 5 -31.54 -16.90 -1.08
C ASP A 5 -30.83 -16.56 0.25
N PRO A 6 -31.58 -16.11 1.29
CA PRO A 6 -31.00 -15.69 2.56
C PRO A 6 -30.13 -16.75 3.23
N GLU A 7 -30.47 -18.04 3.11
CA GLU A 7 -29.68 -19.13 3.70
C GLU A 7 -28.37 -19.34 2.95
N VAL A 8 -28.43 -19.35 1.61
CA VAL A 8 -27.23 -19.46 0.77
C VAL A 8 -26.32 -18.24 0.97
N ALA A 9 -26.90 -17.04 1.08
CA ALA A 9 -26.16 -15.83 1.39
C ALA A 9 -25.47 -15.93 2.75
N ARG A 10 -26.19 -16.34 3.79
CA ARG A 10 -25.64 -16.56 5.15
C ARG A 10 -24.47 -17.54 5.13
N GLN A 11 -24.59 -18.66 4.42
CA GLN A 11 -23.51 -19.64 4.30
C GLN A 11 -22.27 -19.05 3.60
N ARG A 12 -22.46 -18.35 2.47
CA ARG A 12 -21.35 -17.74 1.72
C ARG A 12 -20.64 -16.64 2.51
N PHE A 13 -21.38 -15.73 3.12
CA PHE A 13 -20.81 -14.68 3.95
C PHE A 13 -20.16 -15.24 5.23
N GLY A 14 -20.71 -16.32 5.79
CA GLY A 14 -20.09 -17.07 6.89
C GLY A 14 -18.73 -17.63 6.49
N ALA A 15 -18.64 -18.34 5.36
CA ALA A 15 -17.38 -18.88 4.86
C ALA A 15 -16.32 -17.79 4.62
N ILE A 16 -16.73 -16.63 4.09
CA ILE A 16 -15.82 -15.48 3.91
C ILE A 16 -15.36 -14.92 5.25
N SER A 17 -16.26 -14.79 6.23
CA SER A 17 -15.92 -14.32 7.57
C SER A 17 -14.90 -15.25 8.24
N ASP A 18 -15.11 -16.56 8.17
CA ASP A 18 -14.21 -17.55 8.74
C ASP A 18 -12.84 -17.53 8.06
N GLN A 19 -12.82 -17.48 6.72
CA GLN A 19 -11.58 -17.39 5.96
C GLN A 19 -10.85 -16.06 6.22
N LEU A 20 -11.56 -14.95 6.40
CA LEU A 20 -10.98 -13.66 6.76
C LEU A 20 -10.30 -13.73 8.14
N GLN A 21 -10.94 -14.36 9.11
CA GLN A 21 -10.33 -14.57 10.44
C GLN A 21 -9.09 -15.45 10.36
N ALA A 22 -9.13 -16.54 9.59
CA ALA A 22 -7.97 -17.40 9.36
C ALA A 22 -6.82 -16.64 8.69
N THR A 23 -7.13 -15.89 7.63
CA THR A 23 -6.16 -15.06 6.89
C THR A 23 -5.52 -14.01 7.81
N ASN A 24 -6.31 -13.34 8.65
CA ASN A 24 -5.78 -12.37 9.62
C ASN A 24 -4.82 -13.00 10.65
N LYS A 25 -5.05 -14.25 11.06
CA LYS A 25 -4.13 -14.98 11.94
C LYS A 25 -2.80 -15.29 11.24
N VAL A 26 -2.85 -15.70 9.97
CA VAL A 26 -1.65 -16.00 9.17
C VAL A 26 -0.86 -14.71 8.90
N LEU A 27 -1.54 -13.63 8.51
CA LEU A 27 -0.92 -12.32 8.27
C LEU A 27 -0.17 -11.78 9.48
N LYS A 28 -0.70 -11.99 10.69
CA LYS A 28 -0.03 -11.60 11.94
C LYS A 28 1.25 -12.40 12.20
N LYS A 29 1.33 -13.66 11.77
CA LYS A 29 2.47 -14.54 12.01
C LYS A 29 3.56 -14.43 10.94
N HIS A 30 3.18 -14.34 9.67
CA HIS A 30 4.09 -14.46 8.53
C HIS A 30 4.24 -13.17 7.73
N GLY A 31 3.60 -12.08 8.17
CA GLY A 31 3.53 -10.83 7.42
C GLY A 31 2.73 -10.96 6.13
N ARG A 32 2.64 -9.91 5.32
CA ARG A 32 1.81 -9.92 4.10
C ARG A 32 2.45 -10.68 2.93
N SER A 33 3.77 -10.68 2.85
CA SER A 33 4.53 -11.25 1.72
C SER A 33 4.93 -12.72 1.92
N GLY A 34 4.60 -13.32 3.08
CA GLY A 34 4.87 -14.73 3.34
C GLY A 34 4.06 -15.65 2.40
N LYS A 35 4.65 -16.78 1.98
CA LYS A 35 3.98 -17.75 1.08
C LYS A 35 2.62 -18.21 1.61
N GLU A 36 2.54 -18.49 2.91
CA GLU A 36 1.31 -18.91 3.59
C GLU A 36 0.26 -17.80 3.61
N SER A 37 0.68 -16.55 3.81
CA SER A 37 -0.20 -15.37 3.76
C SER A 37 -0.76 -15.14 2.37
N VAL A 38 0.07 -15.30 1.33
CA VAL A 38 -0.36 -15.18 -0.07
C VAL A 38 -1.39 -16.26 -0.40
N ALA A 39 -1.16 -17.51 0.02
CA ALA A 39 -2.13 -18.59 -0.16
C ALA A 39 -3.46 -18.33 0.57
N ALA A 40 -3.41 -17.84 1.81
CA ALA A 40 -4.60 -17.52 2.59
C ALA A 40 -5.41 -16.35 1.96
N LEU A 41 -4.71 -15.32 1.48
CA LEU A 41 -5.30 -14.19 0.76
C LEU A 41 -5.94 -14.62 -0.56
N GLN A 42 -5.31 -15.53 -1.31
CA GLN A 42 -5.88 -16.08 -2.54
C GLN A 42 -7.16 -16.86 -2.25
N ALA A 43 -7.15 -17.73 -1.25
CA ALA A 43 -8.34 -18.48 -0.85
C ALA A 43 -9.50 -17.55 -0.41
N LEU A 44 -9.19 -16.44 0.27
CA LEU A 44 -10.17 -15.41 0.60
C LEU A 44 -10.73 -14.72 -0.65
N ALA A 45 -9.87 -14.41 -1.62
CA ALA A 45 -10.28 -13.81 -2.89
C ALA A 45 -11.19 -14.75 -3.69
N ASP A 46 -10.88 -16.04 -3.73
CA ASP A 46 -11.67 -17.07 -4.43
C ASP A 46 -13.09 -17.19 -3.87
N LEU A 47 -13.25 -17.01 -2.55
CA LEU A 47 -14.57 -16.95 -1.91
C LEU A 47 -15.31 -15.64 -2.19
N PHE A 48 -14.59 -14.53 -2.33
CA PHE A 48 -15.17 -13.20 -2.54
C PHE A 48 -15.57 -12.93 -4.00
N MET A 49 -14.79 -13.39 -4.98
CA MET A 49 -14.99 -13.14 -6.42
C MET A 49 -16.39 -13.45 -6.96
N PRO A 50 -17.07 -14.55 -6.57
CA PRO A 50 -18.41 -14.88 -7.09
C PRO A 50 -19.52 -13.94 -6.58
N ILE A 51 -19.24 -13.05 -5.63
CA ILE A 51 -20.23 -12.12 -5.10
C ILE A 51 -20.47 -11.01 -6.11
N LYS A 52 -21.67 -10.99 -6.68
CA LYS A 52 -22.17 -9.85 -7.46
C LYS A 52 -22.63 -8.75 -6.51
N LEU A 53 -21.75 -7.78 -6.28
CA LEU A 53 -22.08 -6.58 -5.51
C LEU A 53 -23.05 -5.70 -6.28
N VAL A 54 -23.91 -4.99 -5.54
CA VAL A 54 -24.74 -3.92 -6.11
C VAL A 54 -23.80 -2.85 -6.69
N PRO A 55 -24.06 -2.32 -7.91
CA PRO A 55 -23.15 -1.36 -8.56
C PRO A 55 -22.69 -0.22 -7.64
N LYS A 56 -23.62 0.40 -6.90
CA LYS A 56 -23.30 1.48 -5.95
C LYS A 56 -22.30 1.06 -4.85
N GLN A 57 -22.36 -0.19 -4.37
CA GLN A 57 -21.42 -0.71 -3.38
C GLN A 57 -20.06 -1.01 -4.00
N PHE A 58 -20.06 -1.53 -5.22
CA PHE A 58 -18.83 -1.75 -5.99
C PHE A 58 -18.09 -0.43 -6.24
N ASP A 59 -18.79 0.61 -6.66
CA ASP A 59 -18.21 1.94 -6.90
C ASP A 59 -17.54 2.50 -5.64
N VAL A 60 -18.19 2.38 -4.47
CA VAL A 60 -17.61 2.81 -3.19
C VAL A 60 -16.32 2.05 -2.87
N LEU A 61 -16.25 0.75 -3.16
CA LEU A 61 -15.02 -0.03 -2.93
C LEU A 61 -13.91 0.41 -3.88
N VAL A 62 -14.22 0.62 -5.16
CA VAL A 62 -13.25 1.07 -6.17
C VAL A 62 -12.69 2.45 -5.80
N GLU A 63 -13.54 3.39 -5.41
CA GLU A 63 -13.10 4.73 -5.01
C GLU A 63 -12.22 4.72 -3.75
N ARG A 64 -12.47 3.81 -2.80
CA ARG A 64 -11.56 3.64 -1.65
C ARG A 64 -10.16 3.17 -2.07
N VAL A 65 -10.09 2.23 -3.02
CA VAL A 65 -8.81 1.73 -3.54
C VAL A 65 -8.08 2.83 -4.33
N ARG A 66 -8.78 3.53 -5.23
CA ARG A 66 -8.23 4.65 -5.99
C ARG A 66 -7.73 5.76 -5.07
N GLY A 67 -8.55 6.16 -4.09
CA GLY A 67 -8.17 7.18 -3.12
C GLY A 67 -6.93 6.81 -2.29
N ALA A 68 -6.72 5.52 -1.99
CA ALA A 68 -5.48 5.07 -1.35
C ALA A 68 -4.25 5.23 -2.26
N LEU A 69 -4.38 4.85 -3.54
CA LEU A 69 -3.31 5.04 -4.54
C LEU A 69 -3.00 6.51 -4.79
N ASP A 70 -4.02 7.37 -4.82
CA ASP A 70 -3.82 8.80 -5.03
C ASP A 70 -3.11 9.45 -3.85
N ARG A 71 -3.44 9.04 -2.60
CA ARG A 71 -2.68 9.45 -1.41
C ARG A 71 -1.22 9.00 -1.49
N LEU A 72 -0.96 7.76 -1.90
CA LEU A 72 0.41 7.26 -2.08
C LEU A 72 1.18 8.11 -3.10
N ARG A 73 0.59 8.38 -4.27
CA ARG A 73 1.20 9.23 -5.30
C ARG A 73 1.43 10.67 -4.84
N GLN A 74 0.56 11.21 -4.00
CA GLN A 74 0.76 12.53 -3.40
C GLN A 74 2.01 12.54 -2.53
N GLN A 75 2.23 11.51 -1.71
CA GLN A 75 3.43 11.37 -0.89
C GLN A 75 4.70 11.20 -1.75
N GLU A 76 4.67 10.31 -2.75
CA GLU A 76 5.79 10.13 -3.68
C GLU A 76 6.16 11.44 -4.38
N ARG A 77 5.17 12.23 -4.81
CA ARG A 77 5.39 13.55 -5.42
C ARG A 77 5.94 14.57 -4.43
N ALA A 78 5.45 14.59 -3.19
CA ALA A 78 5.95 15.48 -2.14
C ALA A 78 7.43 15.20 -1.84
N ILE A 79 7.79 13.93 -1.64
CA ILE A 79 9.17 13.49 -1.45
C ILE A 79 10.02 13.86 -2.67
N MET A 80 9.53 13.62 -3.89
CA MET A 80 10.25 14.01 -5.10
C MET A 80 10.49 15.53 -5.17
N GLN A 81 9.54 16.37 -4.76
CA GLN A 81 9.75 17.83 -4.72
C GLN A 81 10.84 18.20 -3.71
N LEU A 82 10.79 17.66 -2.49
CA LEU A 82 11.79 17.92 -1.46
C LEU A 82 13.20 17.51 -1.93
N CYS A 83 13.34 16.33 -2.53
CA CYS A 83 14.63 15.84 -3.01
C CYS A 83 15.13 16.60 -4.25
N VAL A 84 14.30 16.73 -5.29
CA VAL A 84 14.75 17.23 -6.61
C VAL A 84 14.77 18.74 -6.67
N ARG A 85 13.73 19.41 -6.15
CA ARG A 85 13.60 20.87 -6.23
C ARG A 85 14.36 21.53 -5.09
N ASP A 86 14.08 21.13 -3.86
CA ASP A 86 14.57 21.86 -2.68
C ASP A 86 16.00 21.46 -2.33
N ALA A 87 16.31 20.16 -2.31
CA ALA A 87 17.67 19.66 -2.09
C ALA A 87 18.54 19.64 -3.36
N ARG A 88 18.00 20.06 -4.52
CA ARG A 88 18.70 20.13 -5.83
C ARG A 88 19.31 18.80 -6.29
N MET A 89 18.74 17.67 -5.87
CA MET A 89 19.14 16.34 -6.37
C MET A 89 18.76 16.20 -7.86
N PRO A 90 19.65 15.70 -8.73
CA PRO A 90 19.27 15.36 -10.10
C PRO A 90 18.13 14.34 -10.13
N ARG A 91 17.10 14.57 -10.96
CA ARG A 91 15.94 13.66 -11.08
C ARG A 91 16.34 12.22 -11.41
N ALA A 92 17.38 12.04 -12.23
CA ALA A 92 17.90 10.72 -12.58
C ALA A 92 18.43 9.95 -11.35
N ASP A 93 19.08 10.66 -10.41
CA ASP A 93 19.55 10.05 -9.16
C ASP A 93 18.38 9.67 -8.26
N PHE A 94 17.38 10.55 -8.12
CA PHE A 94 16.17 10.24 -7.35
C PHE A 94 15.46 8.98 -7.88
N LEU A 95 15.21 8.91 -9.19
CA LEU A 95 14.56 7.75 -9.82
C LEU A 95 15.37 6.46 -9.69
N ARG A 96 16.68 6.55 -9.48
CA ARG A 96 17.56 5.39 -9.27
C ARG A 96 17.64 4.96 -7.80
N LEU A 97 17.62 5.91 -6.87
CA LEU A 97 17.90 5.68 -5.45
C LEU A 97 16.64 5.51 -4.59
N PHE A 98 15.52 6.10 -5.00
CA PHE A 98 14.28 6.06 -4.21
C PHE A 98 13.54 4.72 -4.30
N PRO A 99 13.44 4.04 -5.47
CA PRO A 99 12.76 2.76 -5.53
C PRO A 99 13.39 1.73 -4.59
N SER A 100 12.57 0.95 -3.88
CA SER A 100 12.96 0.00 -2.81
C SER A 100 13.26 0.61 -1.44
N ASN A 101 13.28 1.95 -1.33
CA ASN A 101 13.49 2.66 -0.07
C ASN A 101 12.25 3.49 0.32
N GLU A 102 11.09 3.26 -0.30
CA GLU A 102 9.90 4.12 -0.15
C GLU A 102 9.36 4.15 1.29
N THR A 103 9.68 3.13 2.08
CA THR A 103 9.28 3.01 3.49
C THR A 103 10.46 3.08 4.46
N ASP A 104 11.69 3.28 3.95
CA ASP A 104 12.89 3.34 4.78
C ASP A 104 13.08 4.75 5.34
N GLN A 105 12.86 4.90 6.65
CA GLN A 105 12.99 6.16 7.36
C GLN A 105 14.44 6.63 7.52
N THR A 106 15.44 5.76 7.30
CA THR A 106 16.85 6.15 7.40
C THR A 106 17.46 6.54 6.06
N TRP A 107 16.74 6.30 4.95
CA TRP A 107 17.24 6.49 3.59
C TRP A 107 17.75 7.91 3.32
N SER A 108 16.97 8.94 3.63
CA SER A 108 17.34 10.35 3.37
C SER A 108 18.53 10.78 4.24
N GLY A 109 18.55 10.38 5.51
CA GLY A 109 19.66 10.66 6.43
C GLY A 109 20.97 9.97 6.01
N ASP A 110 20.91 8.73 5.52
CA ASP A 110 22.09 8.01 5.04
C ASP A 110 22.61 8.56 3.70
N LEU A 111 21.72 9.04 2.84
CA LEU A 111 22.11 9.78 1.64
C LEU A 111 22.75 11.14 1.97
N ALA A 112 22.28 11.82 3.04
CA ALA A 112 22.84 13.09 3.49
C ALA A 112 24.27 12.98 4.03
N LYS A 113 24.71 11.79 4.44
CA LYS A 113 26.10 11.51 4.87
C LYS A 113 27.08 11.32 3.70
N ARG A 114 26.58 11.21 2.46
CA ARG A 114 27.43 11.00 1.28
C ARG A 114 28.10 12.31 0.85
N SER A 115 29.24 12.23 0.17
CA SER A 115 29.96 13.40 -0.36
C SER A 115 29.37 13.92 -1.68
N THR A 116 28.04 13.92 -1.83
CA THR A 116 27.37 14.49 -3.01
C THR A 116 26.99 15.95 -2.77
N LYS A 117 26.94 16.74 -3.83
CA LYS A 117 26.68 18.19 -3.75
C LYS A 117 25.32 18.55 -3.13
N TRP A 118 24.36 17.63 -3.18
CA TRP A 118 23.00 17.79 -2.67
C TRP A 118 22.80 17.16 -1.28
N ALA A 119 23.80 16.48 -0.71
CA ALA A 119 23.67 15.73 0.53
C ALA A 119 23.34 16.61 1.75
N ALA A 120 24.01 17.77 1.87
CA ALA A 120 23.76 18.71 2.97
C ALA A 120 22.32 19.26 2.95
N ALA A 121 21.85 19.68 1.77
CA ALA A 121 20.49 20.19 1.61
C ALA A 121 19.42 19.11 1.80
N LEU A 122 19.73 17.85 1.47
CA LEU A 122 18.84 16.72 1.77
C LEU A 122 18.71 16.48 3.28
N GLY A 123 19.80 16.60 4.03
CA GLY A 123 19.81 16.47 5.50
C GLY A 123 18.91 17.51 6.20
N GLU A 124 18.85 18.74 5.70
CA GLU A 124 17.94 19.76 6.22
C GLU A 124 16.45 19.44 5.98
N LYS A 125 16.15 18.61 4.98
CA LYS A 125 14.78 18.20 4.60
C LYS A 125 14.40 16.83 5.15
N ASP A 126 15.32 16.13 5.81
CA ASP A 126 15.13 14.77 6.31
C ASP A 126 13.86 14.63 7.18
N ALA A 127 13.67 15.55 8.13
CA ALA A 127 12.49 15.55 9.00
C ALA A 127 11.16 15.70 8.23
N ALA A 128 11.16 16.38 7.08
CA ALA A 128 9.97 16.54 6.24
C ALA A 128 9.77 15.37 5.26
N ILE A 129 10.83 14.63 4.93
CA ILE A 129 10.77 13.43 4.09
C ILE A 129 10.25 12.23 4.90
N VAL A 130 10.58 12.16 6.19
CA VAL A 130 10.27 11.05 7.10
C VAL A 130 8.93 11.23 7.85
N ALA A 131 8.33 12.43 7.78
CA ALA A 131 7.06 12.77 8.44
C ALA A 131 5.84 12.10 7.80
#